data_AF-A0A1F2QSX3-F1
#
_entry.id   AF-A0A1F2QSX3-F1
#
_cell.length_a   1.000
_cell.length_b   1.000
_cell.length_c   1.000
_cell.angle_alpha   90.00
_cell.angle_beta   90.00
_cell.angle_gamma   90.00
#
_symmetry.space_group_name_H-M   'P 1'
#
loop_
_entity.id
_entity.type
_entity.pdbx_description
1 polymer ?
#
loop_
_entity_poly.entity_id
_entity_poly.type
_entity_poly.pdbx_seq_one_letter_code
_entity_poly.pdbx_strand_id
1 'polypeptide(L)'
;MNRPFNMAMPPARKEAIETFAKEEAMFTIKCDVHPWMQSYMGVFSHPFFAVTGTDGKFSLANLDAGTYEIEAWHERLGTQKATVTVGASDTKTASFKFAPPTK
;
A
#
# COMPACT_ATOMS: atom_id res chain seq x y z
N MET A 1 1.12 7.83 -13.26
CA MET A 1 0.91 6.41 -13.57
C MET A 1 2.08 5.87 -14.39
N ASN A 2 2.61 4.73 -13.97
CA ASN A 2 3.66 4.00 -14.65
C ASN A 2 3.09 3.30 -15.90
N ARG A 3 3.97 2.85 -16.79
CA ARG A 3 3.57 2.18 -18.03
C ARG A 3 3.06 0.76 -17.71
N PRO A 4 1.86 0.36 -18.16
CA PRO A 4 1.40 -1.02 -18.01
C PRO A 4 2.35 -1.99 -18.72
N PHE A 5 2.52 -3.17 -18.15
CA PHE A 5 3.32 -4.23 -18.74
C PHE A 5 2.60 -5.57 -18.64
N ASN A 6 2.93 -6.48 -19.55
CA ASN A 6 2.55 -7.87 -19.48
C ASN A 6 3.70 -8.69 -20.06
N MET A 7 4.16 -9.68 -19.30
CA MET A 7 5.35 -10.44 -19.64
C MET A 7 5.11 -11.93 -19.39
N ALA A 8 5.44 -12.76 -20.37
CA ALA A 8 5.38 -14.21 -20.20
C ALA A 8 6.43 -14.70 -19.18
N MET A 9 6.03 -15.63 -18.33
CA MET A 9 6.87 -16.29 -17.32
C MET A 9 6.96 -17.80 -17.59
N PRO A 10 7.63 -18.23 -18.68
CA PRO A 10 7.81 -19.66 -18.96
C PRO A 10 8.71 -20.32 -17.90
N PRO A 11 8.69 -21.67 -17.74
CA PRO A 11 9.47 -22.36 -16.71
C PRO A 11 10.98 -22.05 -16.69
N ALA A 12 11.54 -21.66 -17.84
CA ALA A 12 12.94 -21.25 -17.99
C ALA A 12 13.24 -19.85 -17.43
N ARG A 13 12.25 -18.96 -17.33
CA ARG A 13 12.37 -17.63 -16.73
C ARG A 13 11.95 -17.72 -15.26
N LYS A 14 12.92 -17.63 -14.36
CA LYS A 14 12.66 -17.65 -12.92
C LYS A 14 12.32 -16.28 -12.35
N GLU A 15 12.84 -15.22 -12.97
CA GLU A 15 12.72 -13.85 -12.48
C GLU A 15 12.45 -12.87 -13.62
N ALA A 16 11.81 -11.75 -13.28
CA ALA A 16 11.63 -10.58 -14.13
C ALA A 16 11.84 -9.34 -13.25
N ILE A 17 12.54 -8.34 -13.80
CA ILE A 17 12.84 -7.09 -13.10
C ILE A 17 12.09 -5.98 -13.82
N GLU A 18 11.25 -5.26 -13.09
CA GLU A 18 10.54 -4.08 -13.57
C GLU A 18 10.79 -2.92 -12.61
N THR A 19 10.94 -1.72 -13.17
CA THR A 19 11.19 -0.49 -12.40
C THR A 19 10.04 0.48 -12.58
N PHE A 20 9.52 0.99 -11.47
CA PHE A 20 8.46 1.99 -11.44
C PHE A 20 9.08 3.36 -11.16
N ALA A 21 9.03 4.26 -12.13
CA ALA A 21 9.68 5.56 -12.06
C ALA A 21 8.79 6.65 -11.44
N LYS A 22 7.49 6.39 -11.27
CA LYS A 22 6.51 7.37 -10.79
C LYS A 22 5.78 6.82 -9.59
N GLU A 23 5.38 7.72 -8.69
CA GLU A 23 4.41 7.41 -7.66
C GLU A 23 3.12 6.84 -8.27
N GLU A 24 2.56 5.86 -7.58
CA GLU A 24 1.33 5.21 -7.97
C GLU A 24 0.63 4.64 -6.74
N ALA A 25 -0.64 5.00 -6.59
CA ALA A 25 -1.52 4.44 -5.57
C ALA A 25 -1.65 2.92 -5.73
N MET A 26 -2.15 2.24 -4.71
CA MET A 26 -2.27 0.78 -4.69
C MET A 26 -2.89 0.20 -5.98
N PHE A 27 -2.11 -0.61 -6.69
CA PHE A 27 -2.50 -1.31 -7.92
C PHE A 27 -2.18 -2.80 -7.82
N THR A 28 -2.78 -3.59 -8.72
CA THR A 28 -2.64 -5.05 -8.71
C THR A 28 -1.58 -5.50 -9.71
N ILE A 29 -0.67 -6.36 -9.28
CA ILE A 29 0.16 -7.19 -10.14
C ILE A 29 -0.45 -8.58 -10.16
N LYS A 30 -0.79 -9.10 -11.34
CA LYS A 30 -1.46 -10.39 -11.49
C LYS A 30 -0.86 -11.25 -12.60
N CYS A 31 -1.06 -12.56 -12.50
CA CYS A 31 -0.88 -13.48 -13.60
C CYS A 31 -2.19 -13.61 -14.39
N ASP A 32 -2.14 -13.52 -15.71
CA ASP A 32 -3.32 -13.74 -16.55
C ASP A 32 -3.69 -15.22 -16.73
N VAL A 33 -2.80 -16.15 -16.37
CA VAL A 33 -3.01 -17.61 -16.49
C VAL A 33 -3.46 -18.25 -15.17
N HIS A 34 -2.94 -17.76 -14.04
CA HIS A 34 -3.18 -18.34 -12.72
C HIS A 34 -3.89 -17.32 -11.83
N PRO A 35 -5.23 -17.39 -11.67
CA PRO A 35 -6.01 -16.37 -10.97
C PRO A 35 -5.64 -16.17 -9.49
N TRP A 36 -5.01 -17.16 -8.86
CA TRP A 36 -4.54 -17.09 -7.47
C TRP A 36 -3.23 -16.31 -7.32
N MET A 37 -2.49 -16.11 -8.40
CA MET A 37 -1.22 -15.39 -8.37
C MET A 37 -1.46 -13.90 -8.57
N GLN A 38 -1.63 -13.20 -7.45
CA GLN A 38 -1.72 -11.76 -7.44
C GLN A 38 -1.02 -11.17 -6.22
N SER A 39 -0.64 -9.91 -6.36
CA SER A 39 -0.13 -9.08 -5.27
C SER A 39 -0.60 -7.65 -5.49
N TYR A 40 -0.51 -6.85 -4.43
CA TYR A 40 -0.83 -5.44 -4.47
C TYR A 40 0.43 -4.64 -4.21
N MET A 41 0.61 -3.56 -4.97
CA MET A 41 1.80 -2.73 -4.92
C MET A 41 1.40 -1.26 -4.88
N GLY A 42 2.09 -0.48 -4.05
CA GLY A 42 2.06 0.97 -4.07
C GLY A 42 3.48 1.49 -4.27
N VAL A 43 3.64 2.59 -5.00
CA VAL A 43 4.93 3.23 -5.26
C VAL A 43 4.91 4.62 -4.65
N PHE A 44 5.81 4.86 -3.71
CA PHE A 44 5.87 6.09 -2.92
C PHE A 44 7.23 6.78 -3.10
N SER A 45 7.26 8.11 -3.01
CA SER A 45 8.52 8.89 -2.94
C SER A 45 9.05 9.04 -1.53
N HIS A 46 8.31 8.58 -0.52
CA HIS A 46 8.66 8.65 0.89
C HIS A 46 8.81 7.24 1.48
N PRO A 47 9.58 7.07 2.57
CA PRO A 47 9.82 5.76 3.18
C PRO A 47 8.70 5.29 4.12
N PHE A 48 7.69 6.13 4.37
CA PHE A 48 6.67 5.86 5.38
C PHE A 48 5.56 4.94 4.85
N PHE A 49 5.59 3.67 5.22
CA PHE A 49 4.51 2.72 4.99
C PHE A 49 4.53 1.64 6.08
N ALA A 50 3.38 0.98 6.28
CA ALA A 50 3.26 -0.18 7.15
C ALA A 50 2.19 -1.12 6.62
N VAL A 51 2.41 -2.42 6.81
CA VAL A 51 1.38 -3.45 6.62
C VAL A 51 0.86 -3.83 8.00
N THR A 52 -0.45 -3.90 8.17
CA THR A 52 -1.05 -4.29 9.44
C THR A 52 -0.66 -5.72 9.82
N GLY A 53 -0.42 -5.93 11.11
CA GLY A 53 -0.30 -7.27 11.67
C GLY A 53 -1.64 -8.00 11.70
N THR A 54 -1.62 -9.28 12.09
CA THR A 54 -2.84 -10.09 12.25
C THR A 54 -3.77 -9.57 13.36
N ASP A 55 -3.25 -8.74 14.27
CA ASP A 55 -4.04 -8.05 15.31
C ASP A 55 -4.58 -6.69 14.85
N GLY A 56 -4.37 -6.32 13.58
CA GLY A 56 -4.83 -5.08 12.97
C GLY A 56 -3.98 -3.85 13.32
N LYS A 57 -2.88 -4.00 14.07
CA LYS A 57 -2.02 -2.88 14.45
C LYS A 57 -0.98 -2.58 13.38
N PHE A 58 -0.55 -1.31 13.34
CA PHE A 58 0.52 -0.80 12.50
C PHE A 58 1.33 0.23 13.30
N SER A 59 2.54 0.54 12.84
CA SER A 59 3.36 1.60 13.40
C SER A 59 4.12 2.31 12.28
N LEU A 60 4.08 3.64 12.32
CA LEU A 60 4.89 4.52 11.47
C LEU A 60 5.79 5.31 12.41
N ALA A 61 7.10 5.09 12.31
CA ALA A 61 8.10 5.71 13.18
C ALA A 61 8.94 6.74 12.39
N ASN A 62 9.69 7.55 13.14
CA ASN A 62 10.61 8.56 12.59
C ASN A 62 9.92 9.61 11.70
N LEU A 63 8.72 10.02 12.12
CA LEU A 63 8.02 11.15 11.53
C LEU A 63 8.56 12.44 12.16
N ASP A 64 8.95 13.39 11.33
CA ASP A 64 9.26 14.74 11.77
C ASP A 64 7.99 15.44 12.32
N ALA A 65 8.18 16.54 13.06
CA ALA A 65 7.05 17.33 13.51
C ALA A 65 6.30 17.92 12.30
N GLY A 66 4.99 17.69 12.21
CA GLY A 66 4.20 18.08 11.05
C GLY A 66 2.79 17.54 11.05
N THR A 67 2.03 17.92 10.03
CA THR A 67 0.69 17.41 9.76
C THR A 67 0.74 16.50 8.54
N TYR A 68 0.27 15.27 8.72
CA TYR A 68 0.31 14.21 7.72
C TYR A 68 -1.11 13.75 7.39
N GLU A 69 -1.34 13.40 6.12
CA GLU A 69 -2.48 12.58 5.73
C GLU A 69 -2.02 11.11 5.71
N ILE A 70 -2.70 10.27 6.49
CA ILE A 70 -2.48 8.83 6.52
C ILE A 70 -3.60 8.17 5.74
N GLU A 71 -3.24 7.37 4.74
CA GLU A 71 -4.17 6.53 3.99
C GLU A 71 -4.04 5.06 4.43
N ALA A 72 -5.15 4.48 4.86
CA ALA A 72 -5.30 3.04 5.05
C ALA A 72 -6.05 2.46 3.85
N TRP A 73 -5.52 1.37 3.27
CA TRP A 73 -6.10 0.71 2.10
C TRP A 73 -6.41 -0.77 2.39
N HIS A 74 -7.53 -1.26 1.86
CA HIS A 74 -7.92 -2.66 1.89
C HIS A 74 -8.44 -3.07 0.51
N GLU A 75 -8.00 -4.22 0.00
CA GLU A 75 -8.25 -4.70 -1.36
C GLU A 75 -9.72 -4.87 -1.74
N ARG A 76 -10.61 -5.03 -0.76
CA ARG A 76 -12.07 -5.16 -0.97
C ARG A 76 -12.86 -3.96 -0.46
N LEU A 77 -12.35 -3.29 0.57
CA LEU A 77 -13.09 -2.29 1.33
C LEU A 77 -12.66 -0.85 0.99
N GLY A 78 -11.65 -0.69 0.12
CA GLY A 78 -11.23 0.59 -0.42
C GLY A 78 -10.26 1.34 0.49
N THR A 79 -10.29 2.66 0.44
CA THR A 79 -9.39 3.54 1.20
C THR A 79 -10.12 4.29 2.31
N GLN A 80 -9.40 4.59 3.39
CA GLN A 80 -9.77 5.56 4.40
C GLN A 80 -8.61 6.50 4.65
N LYS A 81 -8.93 7.77 4.94
CA LYS A 81 -7.95 8.81 5.19
C LYS A 81 -8.15 9.43 6.56
N ALA A 82 -7.05 9.79 7.20
CA ALA A 82 -7.06 10.53 8.45
C ALA A 82 -5.93 11.55 8.46
N THR A 83 -6.19 12.75 8.97
CA THR A 83 -5.17 13.76 9.22
C THR A 83 -4.63 13.60 10.63
N VAL A 84 -3.31 13.57 10.79
CA VAL A 84 -2.63 13.47 12.08
C VAL A 84 -1.56 14.55 12.17
N THR A 85 -1.58 15.34 13.25
CA THR A 85 -0.52 16.29 13.58
C THR A 85 0.34 15.70 14.70
N VAL A 86 1.65 15.57 14.45
CA VAL A 86 2.64 15.06 15.40
C VAL A 86 3.64 16.18 15.76
N GLY A 87 4.01 16.26 17.04
CA GLY A 87 5.14 17.06 17.50
C GLY A 87 6.45 16.25 17.51
N ALA A 88 7.58 16.90 17.77
CA ALA A 88 8.93 16.32 17.65
C ALA A 88 9.23 15.08 18.54
N SER A 89 8.39 14.81 19.55
CA SER A 89 8.50 13.61 20.40
C SER A 89 7.13 13.07 20.78
N ASP A 90 6.13 13.34 19.94
CA ASP A 90 4.75 12.96 20.19
C ASP A 90 4.44 11.59 19.59
N THR A 91 3.53 10.85 20.21
CA THR A 91 2.98 9.62 19.66
C THR A 91 1.49 9.80 19.53
N LYS A 92 0.99 9.73 18.29
CA LYS A 92 -0.44 9.81 17.99
C LYS A 92 -0.98 8.46 17.53
N THR A 93 -2.23 8.22 17.85
CA THR A 93 -2.97 7.03 17.39
C THR A 93 -3.99 7.47 16.34
N ALA A 94 -3.98 6.78 15.19
CA ALA A 94 -5.04 6.85 14.19
C ALA A 94 -5.69 5.46 14.08
N SER A 95 -7.02 5.43 14.02
CA SER A 95 -7.80 4.21 13.91
C SER A 95 -8.67 4.27 12.67
N PHE A 96 -8.63 3.20 11.88
CA PHE A 96 -9.41 3.06 10.66
C PHE A 96 -10.40 1.91 10.83
N LYS A 97 -11.65 2.11 10.43
CA LYS A 97 -12.71 1.11 10.58
C LYS A 97 -13.29 0.77 9.23
N PHE A 98 -12.85 -0.34 8.65
CA PHE A 98 -13.45 -0.85 7.42
C PHE A 98 -14.72 -1.64 7.73
N ALA A 99 -15.76 -1.37 6.95
CA ALA A 99 -17.01 -2.13 6.96
C ALA A 99 -17.42 -2.40 5.50
N PRO A 100 -18.05 -3.54 5.20
CA PRO A 100 -18.69 -3.72 3.91
C PRO A 100 -19.67 -2.56 3.65
N PRO A 101 -19.74 -2.03 2.42
CA PRO A 101 -20.74 -1.03 2.09
C PRO A 101 -22.13 -1.58 2.40
N THR A 102 -22.94 -0.80 3.13
CA THR A 102 -24.35 -1.12 3.34
C THR A 102 -25.08 -1.10 2.00
N LYS A 103 -25.82 -2.18 1.73
CA LYS A 103 -26.69 -2.32 0.55
C LYS A 103 -27.75 -1.24 0.49
#